data_AF-A0A4Y9ZZY2-F1
#
_entry.id   AF-A0A4Y9ZZY2-F1
#
_cell.length_a   1.000
_cell.length_b   1.000
_cell.length_c   1.000
_cell.angle_alpha   90.00
_cell.angle_beta   90.00
_cell.angle_gamma   90.00
#
_symmetry.space_group_name_H-M   'P 1'
#
loop_
_entity.id
_entity.type
_entity.pdbx_description
1 polymer ?
#
loop_
_entity_poly.entity_id
_entity_poly.type
_entity_poly.pdbx_seq_one_letter_code
_entity_poly.pdbx_strand_id
1 'polypeptide(L)'
;MQLPAISALLFVLSVGVSAVPMRERRAADAATQTANGQQATSENNNFKSLTATSSCTAGQDACVNDQFAQCVGGKFVLQACGPGTVCASLPLVNSKGTSITCTTAADRDARIAAATGGSAAGVVQRRASAGAESRGGPRVRAPAAEGRGGAV
;
A
#
# COMPACT_ATOMS: atom_id res chain seq x y z
N MET A 1 -10.69 -62.91 -40.30
CA MET A 1 -9.56 -62.30 -39.56
C MET A 1 -9.56 -60.82 -39.94
N GLN A 2 -9.64 -59.80 -39.11
CA GLN A 2 -9.79 -59.62 -37.66
C GLN A 2 -10.14 -58.12 -37.50
N LEU A 3 -11.15 -57.77 -36.70
CA LEU A 3 -11.47 -56.37 -36.35
C LEU A 3 -10.35 -55.78 -35.48
N PRO A 4 -10.21 -54.44 -35.46
CA PRO A 4 -10.30 -53.77 -34.16
C PRO A 4 -11.25 -52.55 -34.11
N ALA A 5 -12.24 -52.72 -33.24
CA ALA A 5 -12.72 -51.81 -32.20
C ALA A 5 -12.70 -50.29 -32.43
N ILE A 6 -13.91 -49.77 -32.59
CA ILE A 6 -14.35 -48.39 -32.36
C ILE A 6 -14.03 -47.99 -30.91
N SER A 7 -13.12 -47.03 -30.70
CA SER A 7 -12.94 -46.34 -29.42
C SER A 7 -13.61 -44.97 -29.49
N ALA A 8 -14.65 -44.82 -28.67
CA ALA A 8 -15.54 -43.68 -28.63
C ALA A 8 -14.86 -42.39 -28.14
N LEU A 9 -15.19 -41.30 -28.81
CA LEU A 9 -15.02 -39.93 -28.36
C LEU A 9 -15.71 -39.72 -27.01
N LEU A 10 -15.01 -39.12 -26.04
CA LEU A 10 -15.56 -38.16 -25.08
C LEU A 10 -14.43 -37.27 -24.54
N PHE A 11 -14.05 -36.23 -25.30
CA PHE A 11 -13.26 -35.13 -24.76
C PHE A 11 -14.21 -34.13 -24.10
N VAL A 12 -14.32 -34.21 -22.77
CA VAL A 12 -15.11 -33.29 -21.95
C VAL A 12 -14.38 -31.95 -21.91
N LEU A 13 -14.93 -30.93 -22.59
CA LEU A 13 -14.42 -29.57 -22.55
C LEU A 13 -14.99 -28.85 -21.32
N SER A 14 -14.24 -28.88 -20.22
CA SER A 14 -14.58 -28.16 -18.99
C SER A 14 -14.28 -26.67 -19.13
N VAL A 15 -15.33 -25.87 -19.32
CA VAL A 15 -15.25 -24.40 -19.26
C VAL A 15 -15.18 -23.98 -17.79
N GLY A 16 -13.96 -23.76 -17.28
CA GLY A 16 -13.74 -23.14 -15.98
C GLY A 16 -13.91 -21.63 -16.07
N VAL A 17 -15.00 -21.09 -15.53
CA VAL A 17 -15.17 -19.63 -15.36
C VAL A 17 -14.29 -19.20 -14.18
N SER A 18 -13.12 -18.65 -14.47
CA SER A 18 -12.29 -18.00 -13.45
C SER A 18 -12.89 -16.63 -13.13
N ALA A 19 -13.60 -16.54 -12.01
CA ALA A 19 -13.96 -15.26 -11.40
C ALA A 19 -12.67 -14.58 -10.91
N VAL A 20 -12.03 -13.80 -11.78
CA VAL A 20 -10.93 -12.93 -11.37
C VAL A 20 -11.57 -11.88 -10.46
N PRO A 21 -11.25 -11.83 -9.16
CA PRO A 21 -11.70 -10.70 -8.37
C PRO A 21 -11.15 -9.46 -9.07
N MET A 22 -12.07 -8.58 -9.49
CA MET A 22 -11.70 -7.24 -9.91
C MET A 22 -10.99 -6.64 -8.69
N ARG A 23 -9.66 -6.72 -8.68
CA ARG A 23 -8.85 -5.87 -7.81
C ARG A 23 -9.20 -4.49 -8.30
N GLU A 24 -10.16 -3.86 -7.61
CA GLU A 24 -10.34 -2.42 -7.61
C GLU A 24 -8.95 -1.83 -7.71
N ARG A 25 -8.75 -0.87 -8.63
CA ARG A 25 -7.49 -0.15 -8.73
C ARG A 25 -7.28 0.59 -7.41
N ARG A 26 -6.77 -0.12 -6.41
CA ARG A 26 -6.36 0.43 -5.13
C ARG A 26 -5.20 1.35 -5.48
N ALA A 27 -5.13 2.47 -4.75
CA ALA A 27 -3.87 3.13 -4.49
C ALA A 27 -2.77 2.08 -4.27
N ALA A 28 -1.50 2.45 -4.49
CA ALA A 28 -0.38 1.57 -4.22
C ALA A 28 -0.61 0.82 -2.89
N ASP A 29 -0.36 -0.48 -2.82
CA ASP A 29 -0.68 -1.24 -1.62
C ASP A 29 0.06 -0.65 -0.39
N ALA A 30 -0.41 -0.93 0.82
CA ALA A 30 0.13 -0.30 2.03
C ALA A 30 1.65 -0.46 2.19
N ALA A 31 2.23 -1.58 1.72
CA ALA A 31 3.67 -1.78 1.77
C ALA A 31 4.38 -0.86 0.76
N THR A 32 3.84 -0.73 -0.46
CA THR A 32 4.36 0.23 -1.46
C THR A 32 4.25 1.68 -0.96
N GLN A 33 3.14 2.07 -0.33
CA GLN A 33 3.01 3.41 0.25
C GLN A 33 4.06 3.66 1.34
N THR A 34 4.25 2.69 2.23
CA THR A 34 5.27 2.78 3.29
C THR A 34 6.67 2.90 2.71
N ALA A 35 7.00 2.10 1.70
CA ALA A 35 8.29 2.17 1.01
C ALA A 35 8.50 3.53 0.32
N ASN A 36 7.48 4.08 -0.33
CA ASN A 36 7.54 5.40 -0.95
C ASN A 36 7.73 6.51 0.10
N GLY A 37 7.06 6.40 1.26
CA GLY A 37 7.23 7.31 2.40
C GLY A 37 8.65 7.32 2.95
N GLN A 38 9.23 6.14 3.14
CA GLN A 38 10.61 5.98 3.59
C GLN A 38 11.61 6.51 2.55
N GLN A 39 11.39 6.21 1.27
CA GLN A 39 12.22 6.72 0.18
C GLN A 39 12.19 8.26 0.14
N ALA A 40 11.00 8.88 0.18
CA ALA A 40 10.87 10.33 0.19
C ALA A 40 11.58 10.95 1.40
N THR A 41 11.47 10.32 2.58
CA THR A 41 12.18 10.76 3.79
C THR A 41 13.70 10.75 3.58
N SER A 42 14.22 9.65 3.01
CA SER A 42 15.65 9.51 2.71
C SER A 42 16.13 10.56 1.71
N GLU A 43 15.40 10.75 0.61
CA GLU A 43 15.72 11.73 -0.43
C GLU A 43 15.75 13.16 0.13
N ASN A 44 14.73 13.57 0.88
CA ASN A 44 14.69 14.89 1.52
C ASN A 44 15.82 15.10 2.52
N ASN A 45 16.27 14.04 3.21
CA ASN A 45 17.44 14.13 4.09
C ASN A 45 18.74 14.25 3.29
N ASN A 46 18.89 13.51 2.19
CA ASN A 46 20.05 13.60 1.32
C ASN A 46 20.20 14.99 0.70
N PHE A 47 19.08 15.60 0.29
CA PHE A 47 19.04 16.95 -0.26
C PHE A 47 19.65 18.01 0.65
N LYS A 48 19.59 17.84 1.97
CA LYS A 48 20.20 18.77 2.95
C LYS A 48 21.73 18.87 2.84
N SER A 49 22.38 17.86 2.26
CA SER A 49 23.84 17.83 2.04
C SER A 49 24.25 18.38 0.67
N LEU A 50 23.28 18.64 -0.21
CA LEU A 50 23.55 19.12 -1.57
C LEU A 50 23.67 20.64 -1.59
N THR A 51 24.53 21.11 -2.48
CA THR A 51 24.73 22.52 -2.81
C THR A 51 24.66 22.70 -4.32
N ALA A 52 24.54 23.93 -4.80
CA ALA A 52 24.60 24.22 -6.23
C ALA A 52 25.90 23.72 -6.89
N THR A 53 26.98 23.67 -6.12
CA THR A 53 28.30 23.23 -6.56
C THR A 53 28.54 21.72 -6.44
N SER A 54 27.63 20.97 -5.82
CA SER A 54 27.74 19.51 -5.71
C SER A 54 27.80 18.88 -7.11
N SER A 55 28.66 17.87 -7.27
CA SER A 55 28.68 17.07 -8.48
C SER A 55 27.40 16.23 -8.58
N CYS A 56 26.84 16.14 -9.78
CA CYS A 56 25.62 15.38 -10.03
C CYS A 56 25.66 14.71 -11.41
N THR A 57 24.75 13.76 -11.64
CA THR A 57 24.58 13.10 -12.94
C THR A 57 23.62 13.91 -13.80
N ALA A 58 23.95 14.16 -15.07
CA ALA A 58 23.07 14.91 -15.97
C ALA A 58 21.64 14.34 -15.99
N GLY A 59 20.63 15.22 -15.87
CA GLY A 59 19.22 14.83 -15.77
C GLY A 59 18.77 14.38 -14.38
N GLN A 60 19.65 14.35 -13.38
CA GLN A 60 19.27 14.15 -11.98
C GLN A 60 18.56 15.39 -11.45
N ASP A 61 17.37 15.20 -10.89
CA ASP A 61 16.65 16.23 -10.16
C ASP A 61 16.90 16.08 -8.64
N ALA A 62 16.89 17.21 -7.93
CA ALA A 62 17.09 17.29 -6.49
C ALA A 62 16.38 18.52 -5.91
N CYS A 63 16.41 18.64 -4.59
CA CYS A 63 16.17 19.90 -3.91
C CYS A 63 17.47 20.44 -3.32
N VAL A 64 17.77 21.72 -3.56
CA VAL A 64 18.94 22.40 -3.01
C VAL A 64 18.48 23.73 -2.43
N ASN A 65 18.72 23.98 -1.14
CA ASN A 65 18.27 25.20 -0.45
C ASN A 65 16.77 25.49 -0.68
N ASP A 66 15.91 24.47 -0.58
CA ASP A 66 14.47 24.54 -0.85
C ASP A 66 14.07 24.94 -2.28
N GLN A 67 15.01 24.97 -3.22
CA GLN A 67 14.77 25.23 -4.64
C GLN A 67 14.82 23.92 -5.44
N PHE A 68 14.02 23.86 -6.50
CA PHE A 68 14.12 22.75 -7.46
C PHE A 68 15.48 22.84 -8.17
N ALA A 69 16.18 21.72 -8.25
CA ALA A 69 17.50 21.67 -8.85
C ALA A 69 17.55 20.58 -9.91
N GLN A 70 17.98 20.94 -11.12
CA GLN A 70 18.24 19.97 -12.19
C GLN A 70 19.73 19.96 -12.51
N CYS A 71 20.28 18.77 -12.65
CA CYS A 71 21.68 18.62 -13.02
C CYS A 71 21.90 18.83 -14.52
N VAL A 72 22.65 19.87 -14.85
CA VAL A 72 23.07 20.20 -16.22
C VAL A 72 24.59 20.37 -16.24
N GLY A 73 25.28 19.60 -17.08
CA GLY A 73 26.75 19.68 -17.18
C GLY A 73 27.49 19.31 -15.89
N GLY A 74 26.92 18.44 -15.06
CA GLY A 74 27.53 17.95 -13.81
C GLY A 74 27.38 18.87 -12.60
N LYS A 75 26.59 19.94 -12.71
CA LYS A 75 26.24 20.87 -11.62
C LYS A 75 24.74 21.11 -11.56
N PHE A 76 24.25 21.46 -10.37
CA PHE A 76 22.84 21.77 -10.17
C PHE A 76 22.52 23.20 -10.63
N VAL A 77 21.55 23.32 -11.53
CA VAL A 77 20.90 24.58 -11.89
C VAL A 77 19.63 24.70 -11.06
N LEU A 78 19.51 25.78 -10.29
CA LEU A 78 18.43 25.98 -9.33
C LEU A 78 17.32 26.84 -9.94
N GLN A 79 16.08 26.44 -9.67
CA GLN A 79 14.85 27.15 -9.99
C GLN A 79 14.07 27.34 -8.69
N ALA A 80 13.80 28.61 -8.34
CA ALA A 80 13.05 28.91 -7.14
C ALA A 80 11.61 28.36 -7.23
N CYS A 81 11.13 27.80 -6.12
CA CYS A 81 9.73 27.47 -5.96
C CYS A 81 8.88 28.75 -5.76
N GLY A 82 7.57 28.66 -5.99
CA GLY A 82 6.65 29.78 -5.77
C GLY A 82 6.64 30.24 -4.30
N PRO A 83 6.16 31.47 -4.02
CA PRO A 83 6.13 32.01 -2.66
C PRO A 83 5.37 31.09 -1.71
N GLY A 84 5.95 30.85 -0.53
CA GLY A 84 5.39 29.96 0.50
C GLY A 84 5.56 28.46 0.23
N THR A 85 6.27 28.08 -0.83
CA THR A 85 6.56 26.68 -1.17
C THR A 85 8.06 26.38 -1.12
N VAL A 86 8.38 25.11 -0.91
CA VAL A 86 9.72 24.52 -0.86
C VAL A 86 9.78 23.34 -1.81
N CYS A 87 10.94 23.08 -2.38
CA CYS A 87 11.20 21.84 -3.08
C CYS A 87 11.23 20.68 -2.07
N ALA A 88 10.46 19.64 -2.34
CA ALA A 88 10.52 18.40 -1.59
C ALA A 88 10.29 17.18 -2.47
N SER A 89 10.85 16.04 -2.07
CA SER A 89 10.42 14.75 -2.60
C SER A 89 9.18 14.27 -1.86
N LEU A 90 8.14 13.86 -2.60
CA LEU A 90 6.87 13.38 -2.07
C LEU A 90 6.61 11.92 -2.49
N PRO A 91 5.98 11.11 -1.63
CA PRO A 91 5.60 9.74 -1.97
C PRO A 91 4.59 9.71 -3.12
N LEU A 92 4.81 8.83 -4.10
CA LEU A 92 3.81 8.53 -5.11
C LEU A 92 2.66 7.70 -4.50
N VAL A 93 1.42 8.03 -4.84
CA VAL A 93 0.22 7.43 -4.23
C VAL A 93 -0.34 6.25 -5.03
N ASN A 94 -0.11 6.24 -6.35
CA ASN A 94 -0.67 5.25 -7.28
C ASN A 94 0.40 4.41 -7.97
N SER A 95 1.67 4.59 -7.60
CA SER A 95 2.81 3.94 -8.23
C SER A 95 3.98 3.87 -7.25
N LYS A 96 4.95 2.99 -7.53
CA LYS A 96 6.19 2.90 -6.74
C LYS A 96 7.07 4.12 -6.98
N GLY A 97 7.71 4.61 -5.91
CA GLY A 97 8.69 5.68 -5.93
C GLY A 97 8.19 7.00 -5.36
N THR A 98 8.87 8.07 -5.75
CA THR A 98 8.68 9.42 -5.26
C THR A 98 8.64 10.41 -6.42
N SER A 99 8.28 11.66 -6.15
CA SER A 99 8.32 12.75 -7.11
C SER A 99 8.77 14.03 -6.42
N ILE A 100 9.71 14.72 -7.05
CA ILE A 100 10.19 16.03 -6.59
C ILE A 100 9.25 17.11 -7.11
N THR A 101 8.78 17.97 -6.22
CA THR A 101 7.88 19.09 -6.57
C THR A 101 8.01 20.24 -5.58
N CYS A 102 7.52 21.42 -5.98
CA CYS A 102 7.30 22.53 -5.07
C CYS A 102 5.99 22.32 -4.31
N THR A 103 6.05 22.27 -2.99
CA THR A 103 4.88 22.17 -2.10
C THR A 103 5.12 22.95 -0.81
N THR A 104 4.16 23.01 0.11
CA THR A 104 4.43 23.57 1.44
C THR A 104 5.15 22.54 2.32
N ALA A 105 5.95 23.00 3.29
CA ALA A 105 6.57 22.10 4.26
C ALA A 105 5.52 21.26 5.03
N ALA A 106 4.37 21.87 5.33
CA ALA A 106 3.26 21.19 5.98
C ALA A 106 2.67 20.06 5.13
N ASP A 107 2.47 20.27 3.83
CA ASP A 107 1.97 19.22 2.91
C ASP A 107 3.00 18.10 2.73
N ARG A 108 4.29 18.43 2.61
CA ARG A 108 5.37 17.43 2.62
C ARG A 108 5.27 16.52 3.84
N ASP A 109 5.21 17.12 5.03
CA ASP A 109 5.21 16.38 6.28
C ASP A 109 3.94 15.53 6.44
N ALA A 110 2.78 16.08 6.09
CA ALA A 110 1.51 15.36 6.11
C ALA A 110 1.50 14.14 5.18
N ARG A 111 2.01 14.29 3.95
CA ARG A 111 2.04 13.20 2.95
C ARG A 111 3.05 12.11 3.30
N ILE A 112 4.20 12.48 3.85
CA ILE A 112 5.20 11.50 4.33
C ILE A 112 4.66 10.75 5.55
N ALA A 113 4.02 11.45 6.50
CA ALA A 113 3.38 10.82 7.64
C ALA A 113 2.29 9.84 7.18
N ALA A 114 1.36 10.27 6.32
CA ALA A 114 0.30 9.39 5.80
C ALA A 114 0.86 8.14 5.11
N ALA A 115 1.91 8.29 4.29
CA ALA A 115 2.52 7.18 3.57
C ALA A 115 3.20 6.16 4.50
N THR A 116 3.79 6.60 5.61
CA THR A 116 4.52 5.74 6.57
C THR A 116 3.65 5.13 7.67
N GLY A 117 2.33 5.29 7.59
CA GLY A 117 1.39 4.78 8.60
C GLY A 117 1.02 5.79 9.69
N GLY A 118 1.45 7.04 9.54
CA GLY A 118 0.95 8.20 10.28
C GLY A 118 -0.40 8.66 9.75
N SER A 119 -1.45 7.88 10.01
CA SER A 119 -2.81 8.40 10.04
C SER A 119 -3.45 7.98 11.36
N ALA A 120 -3.95 8.99 12.06
CA ALA A 120 -4.63 8.89 13.34
C ALA A 120 -5.68 7.77 13.37
N ALA A 121 -5.74 7.06 14.50
CA ALA A 121 -6.88 6.31 15.02
C ALA A 121 -7.85 5.68 14.01
N GLY A 122 -7.82 4.35 13.91
CA GLY A 122 -9.02 3.59 13.56
C GLY A 122 -9.07 3.00 12.16
N VAL A 123 -8.07 2.19 11.80
CA VAL A 123 -8.42 0.91 11.17
C VAL A 123 -8.29 -0.13 12.26
N VAL A 124 -9.40 -0.32 12.98
CA VAL A 124 -9.67 -1.61 13.62
C VAL A 124 -9.64 -2.60 12.46
N GLN A 125 -8.48 -3.20 12.21
CA GLN A 125 -8.40 -4.44 11.47
C GLN A 125 -9.23 -5.40 12.33
N ARG A 126 -10.52 -5.50 12.04
CA ARG A 126 -11.36 -6.59 12.50
C ARG A 126 -10.61 -7.82 12.00
N ARG A 127 -9.78 -8.39 12.88
CA ARG A 127 -9.28 -9.74 12.76
C ARG A 127 -10.55 -10.53 12.47
N ALA A 128 -10.67 -11.02 11.25
CA ALA A 128 -11.67 -11.99 10.91
C ALA A 128 -11.30 -13.25 11.71
N SER A 129 -11.71 -13.27 12.98
CA SER A 129 -11.94 -14.49 13.72
C SER A 129 -13.20 -15.11 13.14
N ALA A 130 -13.11 -15.61 11.91
CA ALA A 130 -13.93 -16.73 11.47
C ALA A 130 -13.19 -17.95 12.05
N GLY A 131 -13.59 -18.44 13.21
CA GLY A 131 -14.88 -19.08 13.39
C GLY A 131 -14.53 -20.54 13.51
N ALA A 132 -14.28 -20.95 14.75
CA ALA A 132 -14.06 -22.33 15.11
C ALA A 132 -15.27 -23.16 14.69
N GLU A 133 -15.06 -24.16 13.84
CA GLU A 133 -16.00 -25.25 13.66
C GLU A 133 -15.25 -26.56 13.92
N SER A 134 -15.20 -26.96 15.20
CA SER A 134 -14.84 -28.33 15.59
C SER A 134 -16.11 -29.06 15.96
N ARG A 135 -16.43 -30.06 15.15
CA ARG A 135 -17.59 -30.95 15.27
C ARG A 135 -17.32 -32.02 16.33
N GLY A 136 -18.33 -32.28 17.17
CA GLY A 136 -18.77 -33.66 17.42
C GLY A 136 -18.50 -34.32 18.79
N GLY A 137 -19.44 -34.11 19.74
CA GLY A 137 -20.10 -35.16 20.56
C GLY A 137 -19.43 -35.68 21.86
N PRO A 138 -20.13 -36.47 22.74
CA PRO A 138 -21.57 -36.73 22.85
C PRO A 138 -22.20 -36.45 24.26
N ARG A 139 -23.54 -36.50 24.25
CA ARG A 139 -24.58 -36.51 25.31
C ARG A 139 -24.21 -36.88 26.76
N VAL A 140 -24.84 -36.18 27.73
CA VAL A 140 -25.59 -36.80 28.84
C VAL A 140 -26.84 -35.96 29.15
N ARG A 141 -27.92 -36.64 29.53
CA ARG A 141 -29.33 -36.22 29.59
C ARG A 141 -29.76 -36.06 31.06
N ALA A 142 -30.40 -34.93 31.41
CA ALA A 142 -31.44 -34.71 32.46
C ALA A 142 -31.10 -35.09 33.95
N PRO A 143 -31.81 -34.58 34.99
CA PRO A 143 -33.19 -34.07 34.99
C PRO A 143 -33.49 -32.77 35.77
N ALA A 144 -34.76 -32.39 35.69
CA ALA A 144 -35.43 -31.24 36.26
C ALA A 144 -35.66 -31.30 37.78
N ALA A 145 -35.85 -30.14 38.40
CA ALA A 145 -36.72 -29.97 39.56
C ALA A 145 -37.23 -28.51 39.64
N GLU A 146 -38.46 -28.40 40.13
CA GLU A 146 -39.43 -27.31 40.06
C GLU A 146 -39.60 -26.61 41.43
N GLY A 147 -40.09 -25.36 41.45
CA GLY A 147 -40.69 -24.70 42.63
C GLY A 147 -40.44 -23.18 42.66
N ARG A 148 -41.34 -22.29 42.22
CA ARG A 148 -42.61 -21.76 42.82
C ARG A 148 -42.45 -20.76 44.00
N GLY A 149 -42.91 -19.52 43.76
CA GLY A 149 -43.45 -18.53 44.72
C GLY A 149 -42.44 -17.57 45.35
N GLY A 150 -42.59 -16.23 45.44
CA GLY A 150 -43.74 -15.33 45.26
C GLY A 150 -44.12 -14.66 46.60
N ALA A 151 -43.83 -13.36 46.78
CA ALA A 151 -44.51 -12.37 47.65
C ALA A 151 -43.66 -11.08 47.69
N VAL A 152 -44.11 -9.97 47.08
CA VAL A 152 -44.75 -8.77 47.68
C VAL A 152 -43.98 -8.13 48.83
#